data_AF-A0A942D190-F1
#
_entry.id   AF-A0A942D190-F1
#
_cell.length_a   1.000
_cell.length_b   1.000
_cell.length_c   1.000
_cell.angle_alpha   90.00
_cell.angle_beta   90.00
_cell.angle_gamma   90.00
#
_symmetry.space_group_name_H-M   'P 1'
#
loop_
_entity.id
_entity.type
_entity.pdbx_description
1 polymer ?
#
loop_
_entity_poly.entity_id
_entity_poly.type
_entity_poly.pdbx_seq_one_letter_code
_entity_poly.pdbx_strand_id
1 'polypeptide(L)'
;MIVYAITGIGHQYVLYAIAAAICLVVFVTLILVPALSSYGRVWEKAAASFLACFVLGALIVIGVVIGLVVVRFYPEIIEFLEGL
;
A
#
# COMPACT_ATOMS: atom_id res chain seq x y z
N MET A 1 9.42 25.53 -6.17
CA MET A 1 10.50 24.55 -5.89
C MET A 1 10.04 23.11 -6.07
N ILE A 2 9.01 22.62 -5.36
CA ILE A 2 8.51 21.23 -5.50
C ILE A 2 7.95 20.92 -6.90
N VAL A 3 7.20 21.85 -7.50
CA VAL A 3 6.55 21.63 -8.82
C VAL A 3 7.57 21.32 -9.93
N TYR A 4 8.72 22.03 -9.95
CA TYR A 4 9.77 21.81 -10.95
C TYR A 4 10.44 20.43 -10.84
N ALA A 5 10.50 19.84 -9.65
CA ALA A 5 11.07 18.51 -9.44
C ALA A 5 10.15 17.39 -9.94
N ILE A 6 8.83 17.61 -9.89
CA ILE A 6 7.82 16.62 -10.34
C ILE A 6 7.74 16.60 -11.87
N THR A 7 7.94 17.73 -12.55
CA THR A 7 7.86 17.82 -14.02
C THR A 7 8.92 16.97 -14.73
N GLY A 8 10.06 16.69 -14.10
CA GLY A 8 11.10 15.81 -14.64
C GLY A 8 10.87 14.31 -14.41
N ILE A 9 9.85 13.93 -13.63
CA ILE A 9 9.55 12.55 -13.27
C ILE A 9 8.50 12.00 -14.26
N GLY A 10 8.70 10.77 -14.76
CA GLY A 10 7.73 10.11 -15.62
C GLY A 10 6.35 10.00 -14.96
N HIS A 11 5.29 10.25 -15.73
CA HIS A 11 3.91 10.37 -15.24
C HIS A 11 3.45 9.11 -14.50
N GLN A 12 3.93 7.94 -14.92
CA GLN A 12 3.69 6.66 -14.25
C GLN A 12 4.15 6.67 -12.79
N TYR A 13 5.35 7.19 -12.51
CA TYR A 13 5.89 7.26 -11.15
C TYR A 13 5.11 8.21 -10.25
N VAL A 14 4.58 9.31 -10.81
CA VAL A 14 3.73 10.23 -10.06
C VAL A 14 2.41 9.54 -9.67
N LEU A 15 1.81 8.79 -10.58
CA LEU A 15 0.59 8.02 -10.29
C LEU A 15 0.84 6.96 -9.20
N TYR A 16 1.95 6.22 -9.29
CA TYR A 16 2.31 5.23 -8.27
C TYR A 16 2.60 5.88 -6.91
N ALA A 17 3.27 7.04 -6.89
CA ALA A 17 3.56 7.77 -5.67
C ALA A 17 2.28 8.26 -4.99
N ILE A 18 1.32 8.79 -5.75
CA ILE A 18 0.02 9.22 -5.20
C ILE A 18 -0.76 8.02 -4.68
N ALA A 19 -0.81 6.91 -5.43
CA ALA A 19 -1.46 5.69 -4.97
C ALA A 19 -0.85 5.18 -3.64
N ALA A 20 0.49 5.17 -3.53
CA ALA A 20 1.19 4.81 -2.30
C ALA A 20 0.85 5.75 -1.13
N ALA A 21 0.75 7.05 -1.39
CA ALA A 21 0.36 8.03 -0.38
C ALA A 21 -1.08 7.79 0.12
N ILE A 22 -2.01 7.49 -0.78
CA ILE A 22 -3.40 7.15 -0.42
C ILE A 22 -3.43 5.88 0.45
N CYS A 23 -2.70 4.82 0.07
CA CYS A 23 -2.59 3.61 0.88
C CYS A 23 -2.04 3.90 2.29
N LEU A 24 -1.05 4.78 2.41
CA LEU A 24 -0.48 5.17 3.69
C LEU A 24 -1.49 5.94 4.55
N VAL A 25 -2.28 6.85 3.95
CA VAL A 25 -3.37 7.54 4.63
C VAL A 25 -4.41 6.56 5.15
N VAL A 26 -4.82 5.58 4.32
CA VAL A 26 -5.78 4.54 4.71
C VAL A 26 -5.23 3.66 5.84
N PHE A 27 -3.96 3.28 5.79
CA PHE A 27 -3.31 2.53 6.87
C PHE A 27 -3.34 3.31 8.19
N VAL A 28 -2.98 4.60 8.15
CA VAL A 28 -2.97 5.43 9.35
C VAL A 28 -4.37 5.56 9.93
N THR A 29 -5.38 5.85 9.11
CA THR A 29 -6.75 6.11 9.58
C THR A 29 -7.49 4.85 10.02
N LEU A 30 -7.37 3.75 9.27
CA LEU A 30 -8.14 2.53 9.52
C LEU A 30 -7.44 1.51 10.42
N ILE A 31 -6.11 1.57 10.54
CA ILE A 31 -5.34 0.57 11.30
C ILE A 31 -4.62 1.24 12.46
N LEU A 32 -3.77 2.24 12.19
CA LEU A 32 -2.88 2.79 13.21
C LEU A 32 -3.63 3.60 14.28
N VAL A 33 -4.54 4.48 13.87
CA VAL A 33 -5.37 5.29 14.79
C VAL A 33 -6.20 4.43 15.73
N PRO A 34 -7.03 3.46 15.27
CA PRO A 34 -7.79 2.61 16.18
C PRO A 34 -6.90 1.70 17.03
N ALA A 35 -5.78 1.20 16.50
CA ALA A 35 -4.83 0.42 17.30
C ALA A 35 -4.25 1.23 18.47
N LEU A 36 -3.91 2.50 18.25
CA LEU A 36 -3.39 3.40 19.29
C LEU A 36 -4.49 3.89 20.25
N SER A 37 -5.73 3.99 19.79
CA SER A 37 -6.87 4.44 20.60
C SER A 37 -7.32 3.40 21.63
N SER A 38 -7.11 2.10 21.37
CA SER A 38 -7.56 1.01 22.26
C SER A 38 -6.74 0.89 23.55
N TYR A 39 -5.56 1.49 23.64
CA TYR A 39 -4.65 1.33 24.78
C TYR A 39 -4.47 2.62 25.58
N GLY A 40 -4.51 2.50 26.91
CA GLY A 40 -4.37 3.64 27.83
C GLY A 40 -2.92 4.02 28.11
N ARG A 41 -1.98 3.07 28.13
CA ARG A 41 -0.57 3.32 28.50
C ARG A 41 0.32 3.47 27.26
N VAL A 42 1.29 4.37 27.34
CA VAL A 42 2.21 4.69 26.23
C VAL A 42 3.04 3.47 25.77
N TRP A 43 3.40 2.59 26.70
CA TRP A 43 4.13 1.35 26.41
C TRP A 43 3.30 0.32 25.64
N GLU A 44 1.99 0.25 25.90
CA GLU A 44 1.07 -0.63 25.16
C GLU A 44 0.82 -0.08 23.75
N LYS A 45 0.75 1.24 23.61
CA LYS A 45 0.65 1.91 22.30
C LYS A 45 1.87 1.63 21.42
N ALA A 46 3.07 1.56 21.99
CA ALA A 46 4.28 1.22 21.24
C ALA A 46 4.21 -0.22 20.69
N ALA A 47 3.78 -1.19 21.51
CA ALA A 47 3.60 -2.57 21.07
C ALA A 47 2.49 -2.70 20.01
N ALA A 48 1.38 -1.98 20.18
CA ALA A 48 0.29 -1.94 19.20
C ALA A 48 0.75 -1.33 17.86
N SER A 49 1.57 -0.28 17.90
CA SER A 49 2.16 0.31 16.70
C SER A 49 3.10 -0.66 15.99
N PHE A 50 3.89 -1.44 16.73
CA PHE A 50 4.76 -2.46 16.14
C PHE A 50 3.94 -3.53 15.40
N LEU A 51 2.85 -4.00 16.01
CA LEU A 51 1.95 -4.95 15.37
C LEU A 51 1.24 -4.34 14.14
N ALA A 52 0.86 -3.06 14.20
CA ALA A 52 0.30 -2.35 13.04
C ALA A 52 1.32 -2.25 11.90
N CYS A 53 2.60 -1.96 12.18
CA CYS A 53 3.66 -1.99 11.17
C CYS A 53 3.85 -3.38 10.55
N PHE A 54 3.69 -4.45 11.34
CA PHE A 54 3.69 -5.82 10.80
C PHE A 54 2.52 -6.03 9.81
N VAL A 55 1.32 -5.54 10.13
CA VAL A 55 0.16 -5.58 9.21
C VAL A 55 0.43 -4.78 7.93
N LEU A 56 1.04 -3.59 8.04
CA LEU A 56 1.47 -2.82 6.86
C LEU A 56 2.42 -3.63 5.97
N GLY A 57 3.41 -4.27 6.59
CA GLY A 57 4.34 -5.16 5.89
C GLY A 57 3.61 -6.31 5.18
N ALA A 58 2.67 -6.96 5.86
CA ALA A 58 1.87 -8.04 5.27
C ALA A 58 1.03 -7.55 4.07
N LEU A 59 0.38 -6.39 4.18
CA LEU A 59 -0.40 -5.79 3.09
C LEU A 59 0.48 -5.47 1.87
N ILE A 60 1.69 -4.94 2.10
CA ILE A 60 2.66 -4.69 1.04
C ILE A 60 3.06 -6.00 0.35
N VAL A 61 3.45 -7.02 1.13
CA VAL A 61 3.86 -8.33 0.59
C VAL A 61 2.74 -8.95 -0.23
N ILE A 62 1.51 -8.99 0.31
CA ILE A 62 0.34 -9.54 -0.38
C ILE A 62 0.09 -8.76 -1.68
N GLY A 63 0.09 -7.43 -1.63
CA GLY A 63 -0.11 -6.59 -2.81
C GLY A 63 0.94 -6.83 -3.90
N VAL A 64 2.21 -6.97 -3.52
CA VAL A 64 3.30 -7.30 -4.44
C VAL A 64 3.12 -8.69 -5.03
N VAL A 65 2.80 -9.70 -4.22
CA VAL A 65 2.58 -11.07 -4.69
C VAL A 65 1.42 -11.12 -5.68
N ILE A 66 0.29 -10.48 -5.37
CA ILE A 66 -0.86 -10.41 -6.28
C ILE A 66 -0.46 -9.70 -7.58
N GLY A 67 0.23 -8.57 -7.50
CA GLY A 67 0.71 -7.85 -8.68
C GLY A 67 1.63 -8.70 -9.56
N LEU A 68 2.57 -9.42 -8.96
CA LEU A 68 3.47 -10.32 -9.69
C LEU A 68 2.74 -11.49 -10.33
N VAL A 69 1.76 -12.08 -9.63
CA VAL A 69 0.92 -13.15 -10.18
C VAL A 69 0.15 -12.63 -11.41
N VAL A 70 -0.48 -11.46 -11.31
CA VAL A 70 -1.21 -10.86 -12.45
C VAL A 70 -0.29 -10.60 -13.63
N VAL A 71 0.90 -10.03 -13.39
CA VAL A 71 1.87 -9.78 -14.47
C VAL A 71 2.36 -11.09 -15.09
N ARG A 72 2.58 -12.12 -14.28
CA ARG A 72 3.08 -13.41 -14.75
C ARG A 72 2.07 -14.14 -15.64
N PHE A 73 0.79 -14.09 -15.27
CA PHE A 73 -0.31 -14.77 -15.95
C PHE A 73 -1.10 -13.86 -16.89
N TYR A 74 -0.58 -12.68 -17.22
CA TYR A 74 -1.28 -11.71 -18.07
C TYR A 74 -1.68 -12.28 -19.45
N PRO A 75 -0.81 -13.01 -20.17
CA PRO A 75 -1.19 -13.62 -21.45
C PRO A 75 -2.36 -14.60 -21.31
N GLU A 76 -2.31 -15.48 -20.30
CA GLU A 76 -3.35 -16.48 -20.05
C GLU A 76 -4.67 -15.83 -19.63
N ILE A 77 -4.61 -14.73 -18.87
CA ILE A 77 -5.79 -13.94 -18.47
C ILE A 77 -6.46 -13.31 -19.70
N ILE A 78 -5.69 -12.79 -20.66
CA ILE A 78 -6.23 -12.16 -21.87
C ILE A 78 -6.83 -13.22 -22.80
N GLU A 79 -6.15 -14.34 -23.01
CA GLU A 79 -6.66 -15.45 -23.83
C GLU A 79 -7.98 -16.00 -23.26
N PHE A 80 -8.08 -16.14 -21.94
CA PHE A 80 -9.32 -16.53 -21.27
C PHE A 80 -10.46 -15.52 -21.49
N LEU A 81 -10.14 -14.21 -21.43
CA LEU A 81 -11.13 -13.16 -21.59
C LEU A 81 -11.64 -13.04 -23.04
N GLU A 82 -10.77 -13.25 -24.03
CA GLU A 82 -11.13 -13.24 -25.46
C GLU A 82 -11.94 -14.47 -25.88
N GLY A 83 -11.81 -15.58 -25.15
CA GLY A 83 -12.59 -16.80 -25.35
C GLY A 83 -13.98 -16.80 -24.70
N LEU A 84 -14.32 -15.78 -23.89
CA LEU A 84 -15.60 -15.62 -23.18
C LEU A 84 -16.61 -14.81 -24.01
#